data_AF-A0ABD5XIS7-F1
#
_entry.id   AF-A0ABD5XIS7-F1
#
_cell.length_a   1.000
_cell.length_b   1.000
_cell.length_c   1.000
_cell.angle_alpha   90.00
_cell.angle_beta   90.00
_cell.angle_gamma   90.00
#
_symmetry.space_group_name_H-M   'P 1'
#
loop_
_entity.id
_entity.type
_entity.pdbx_description
1 polymer ?
#
loop_
_entity_poly.entity_id
_entity_poly.type
_entity_poly.pdbx_seq_one_letter_code
_entity_poly.pdbx_strand_id
1 'polypeptide(L)'
;MVLLSEPFPDRGIAVRIVVDDAADSYRVEYTPLSDGAVTDEWTVFGGSVGYDTSVFATAAAARTFVERVRTTSHDDILAELAVDTD
;
A
#
# COMPACT_ATOMS: atom_id res chain seq x y z
N MET A 1 1.21 -12.01 8.95
CA MET A 1 2.59 -12.25 8.41
C MET A 1 2.91 -11.26 7.30
N VAL A 2 4.17 -10.82 7.08
CA VAL A 2 4.51 -9.99 5.90
C VAL A 2 4.96 -10.89 4.74
N LEU A 3 4.31 -10.75 3.58
CA LEU A 3 4.57 -11.54 2.37
C LEU A 3 5.56 -10.86 1.41
N LEU A 4 5.53 -9.54 1.35
CA LEU A 4 6.34 -8.71 0.46
C LEU A 4 6.58 -7.35 1.14
N SER A 5 7.75 -6.75 0.95
CA SER A 5 8.05 -5.38 1.35
C SER A 5 9.00 -4.76 0.33
N GLU A 6 8.59 -3.67 -0.32
CA GLU A 6 9.35 -3.00 -1.37
C GLU A 6 9.34 -1.46 -1.16
N PRO A 7 10.52 -0.81 -1.14
CA PRO A 7 10.61 0.64 -1.17
C PRO A 7 10.50 1.17 -2.61
N PHE A 8 9.78 2.27 -2.78
CA PHE A 8 9.71 3.06 -4.02
C PHE A 8 10.27 4.47 -3.76
N PRO A 9 11.61 4.63 -3.75
CA PRO A 9 12.26 5.89 -3.39
C PRO A 9 11.86 7.04 -4.32
N ASP A 10 11.68 6.77 -5.61
CA ASP A 10 11.22 7.76 -6.61
C ASP A 10 9.80 8.29 -6.31
N ARG A 11 9.05 7.58 -5.47
CA ARG A 11 7.69 7.93 -5.05
C ARG A 11 7.60 8.35 -3.59
N GLY A 12 8.72 8.36 -2.86
CA GLY A 12 8.75 8.71 -1.45
C GLY A 12 7.94 7.78 -0.54
N ILE A 13 7.65 6.54 -0.95
CA ILE A 13 6.87 5.57 -0.16
C ILE A 13 7.54 4.19 -0.15
N ALA A 14 7.21 3.37 0.84
CA ALA A 14 7.39 1.93 0.80
C ALA A 14 6.04 1.23 0.91
N VAL A 15 5.96 0.04 0.34
CA VAL A 15 4.73 -0.77 0.28
C VAL A 15 5.01 -2.17 0.76
N ARG A 16 4.08 -2.76 1.49
CA ARG A 16 4.15 -4.15 1.92
C ARG A 16 2.83 -4.87 1.75
N ILE A 17 2.90 -6.18 1.60
CA ILE A 17 1.73 -7.07 1.64
C ILE A 17 1.72 -7.77 2.99
N VAL A 18 0.66 -7.57 3.76
CA VAL A 18 0.42 -8.25 5.04
C VAL A 18 -0.66 -9.31 4.84
N VAL A 19 -0.33 -10.55 5.19
CA VAL A 19 -1.30 -11.64 5.35
C VAL A 19 -1.99 -11.47 6.69
N ASP A 20 -3.30 -11.35 6.65
CA ASP A 20 -4.21 -11.38 7.79
C ASP A 20 -4.83 -12.78 7.86
N ASP A 21 -4.20 -13.65 8.65
CA ASP A 21 -4.63 -15.03 8.84
C ASP A 21 -6.02 -15.13 9.52
N ALA A 22 -6.43 -14.12 10.29
CA ALA A 22 -7.72 -14.13 10.98
C ALA A 22 -8.88 -13.83 10.02
N ALA A 23 -8.64 -12.95 9.04
CA ALA A 23 -9.60 -12.59 8.02
C ALA A 23 -9.45 -13.38 6.71
N ASP A 24 -8.47 -14.30 6.62
CA ASP A 24 -8.07 -15.00 5.39
C ASP A 24 -7.88 -14.04 4.20
N SER A 25 -7.12 -12.96 4.43
CA SER A 25 -6.99 -11.87 3.47
C SER A 25 -5.56 -11.32 3.37
N TYR A 26 -5.33 -10.51 2.34
CA TYR A 26 -4.06 -9.89 2.02
C TYR A 26 -4.24 -8.39 1.94
N ARG A 27 -3.61 -7.65 2.84
CA ARG A 27 -3.67 -6.19 2.90
C ARG A 27 -2.44 -5.60 2.25
N VAL A 28 -2.63 -4.60 1.40
CA VAL A 28 -1.51 -3.78 0.90
C VAL A 28 -1.44 -2.52 1.75
N GLU A 29 -0.31 -2.36 2.41
CA GLU A 29 -0.04 -1.23 3.29
C GLU A 29 1.10 -0.40 2.73
N TYR A 30 1.11 0.89 3.08
CA TYR A 30 2.17 1.82 2.72
C TYR A 30 2.67 2.59 3.92
N THR A 31 3.85 3.14 3.76
CA THR A 31 4.43 4.12 4.66
C THR A 31 5.21 5.16 3.86
N PRO A 32 5.10 6.46 4.19
CA PRO A 32 5.99 7.46 3.61
C PRO A 32 7.44 7.19 4.02
N LEU A 33 8.38 7.47 3.12
CA LEU A 33 9.80 7.41 3.44
C LEU A 33 10.21 8.70 4.14
N SER A 34 10.72 8.60 5.36
CA SER A 34 11.33 9.73 6.07
C SER A 34 12.83 9.73 5.81
N ASP A 35 13.36 10.74 5.13
CA ASP A 35 14.77 10.80 4.70
C ASP A 35 15.23 9.55 3.91
N GLY A 36 14.33 8.96 3.12
CA GLY A 36 14.60 7.74 2.34
C GLY A 36 14.58 6.44 3.16
N ALA A 37 14.30 6.52 4.47
CA ALA A 37 14.13 5.37 5.35
C ALA A 37 12.64 4.99 5.49
N VAL A 38 12.40 3.68 5.51
CA VAL A 38 11.08 3.10 5.82
C VAL A 38 10.77 3.34 7.29
N THR A 39 9.56 3.81 7.60
CA THR A 39 9.15 4.01 8.99
C THR A 39 8.44 2.77 9.56
N ASP A 40 8.31 2.73 10.88
CA ASP A 40 7.60 1.66 11.58
C ASP A 40 6.07 1.78 11.49
N GLU A 41 5.55 2.93 11.04
CA GLU A 41 4.11 3.19 10.92
C GLU A 41 3.62 2.88 9.52
N TRP A 42 2.60 2.03 9.41
CA TRP A 42 2.04 1.57 8.15
C TRP A 42 0.53 1.74 8.15
N THR A 43 -0.01 2.12 7.00
CA THR A 43 -1.45 2.33 6.80
C THR A 43 -1.91 1.61 5.54
N VAL A 44 -3.17 1.19 5.50
CA VAL A 44 -3.74 0.45 4.36
C VAL A 44 -3.96 1.41 3.19
N PHE A 45 -3.50 1.02 1.99
CA PHE A 45 -3.74 1.78 0.77
C PHE A 45 -5.25 1.94 0.51
N GLY A 46 -5.69 3.16 0.17
CA GLY A 46 -7.09 3.46 -0.15
C GLY A 46 -8.07 3.26 1.02
N GLY A 47 -7.59 3.29 2.26
CA GLY A 47 -8.40 3.06 3.48
C GLY A 47 -9.38 4.18 3.85
N SER A 48 -9.57 5.17 3.00
CA SER A 48 -10.44 6.32 3.27
C SER A 48 -11.90 6.06 2.87
N VAL A 49 -12.82 6.80 3.50
CA VAL A 49 -14.28 6.59 3.38
C VAL A 49 -14.73 6.72 1.92
N GLY A 50 -15.16 5.60 1.31
CA GLY A 50 -15.76 5.58 -0.03
C GLY A 50 -14.98 4.82 -1.10
N TYR A 51 -13.76 4.35 -0.80
CA TYR A 51 -12.99 3.48 -1.69
C TYR A 51 -12.75 2.09 -1.07
N ASP A 52 -12.61 1.09 -1.93
CA ASP A 52 -12.25 -0.27 -1.52
C ASP A 52 -10.88 -0.25 -0.84
N THR A 53 -10.86 -0.44 0.48
CA THR A 53 -9.64 -0.78 1.24
C THR A 53 -8.85 -1.82 0.46
N SER A 54 -7.54 -1.62 0.26
CA SER A 54 -6.65 -2.52 -0.50
C SER A 54 -6.43 -3.86 0.23
N VAL A 55 -7.51 -4.60 0.42
CA VAL A 55 -7.65 -5.87 1.11
C VAL A 55 -8.20 -6.85 0.08
N PHE A 56 -7.40 -7.87 -0.19
CA PHE A 56 -7.64 -8.81 -1.27
C PHE A 56 -7.83 -10.21 -0.72
N ALA A 57 -8.71 -11.00 -1.33
CA ALA A 57 -8.88 -12.41 -0.98
C ALA A 57 -7.70 -13.30 -1.42
N THR A 58 -6.79 -12.81 -2.28
CA THR A 58 -5.68 -13.60 -2.80
C THR A 58 -4.36 -12.82 -2.86
N ALA A 59 -3.25 -13.54 -2.64
CA ALA A 59 -1.91 -12.99 -2.80
C ALA A 59 -1.64 -12.45 -4.22
N ALA A 60 -2.23 -13.09 -5.25
CA ALA A 60 -2.05 -12.69 -6.64
C ALA A 60 -2.69 -11.32 -6.93
N ALA A 61 -3.88 -11.08 -6.38
CA ALA A 61 -4.54 -9.77 -6.49
C ALA A 61 -3.75 -8.68 -5.75
N ALA A 62 -3.28 -8.95 -4.53
CA ALA A 62 -2.44 -8.02 -3.78
C ALA A 62 -1.13 -7.69 -4.53
N ARG A 63 -0.47 -8.68 -5.14
CA ARG A 63 0.73 -8.46 -5.96
C ARG A 63 0.44 -7.65 -7.22
N THR A 64 -0.68 -7.92 -7.88
CA THR A 64 -1.13 -7.13 -9.05
C THR A 64 -1.32 -5.66 -8.67
N PHE A 65 -1.83 -5.38 -7.47
CA PHE A 65 -1.95 -4.02 -6.97
C PHE A 65 -0.58 -3.38 -6.74
N VAL A 66 0.38 -4.09 -6.11
CA VAL A 66 1.75 -3.56 -5.93
C VAL A 66 2.43 -3.26 -7.26
N GLU A 67 2.26 -4.10 -8.29
CA GLU A 67 2.77 -3.82 -9.65
C GLU A 67 2.10 -2.60 -10.29
N ARG A 68 0.82 -2.33 -9.97
CA ARG A 68 0.17 -1.08 -10.35
C ARG A 68 0.84 0.11 -9.67
N VAL A 69 1.05 0.06 -8.35
CA VAL A 69 1.78 1.11 -7.61
C VAL A 69 3.16 1.39 -8.22
N ARG A 70 3.87 0.34 -8.64
CA ARG A 70 5.17 0.42 -9.31
C ARG A 70 5.12 1.13 -10.66
N THR A 71 4.00 1.06 -11.39
CA THR A 71 3.86 1.60 -12.75
C THR A 71 3.09 2.92 -12.80
N THR A 72 2.30 3.22 -11.77
CA THR A 72 1.59 4.49 -11.57
C THR A 72 2.58 5.63 -11.29
N SER A 73 2.30 6.82 -11.83
CA SER A 73 3.14 8.01 -11.59
C SER A 73 3.11 8.45 -10.12
N HIS A 74 4.07 9.28 -9.70
CA HIS A 74 4.11 9.77 -8.32
C HIS A 74 2.88 10.62 -7.95
N ASP A 75 2.44 11.52 -8.82
CA ASP A 75 1.25 12.34 -8.59
C ASP A 75 -0.02 11.49 -8.52
N ASP A 76 -0.15 10.49 -9.40
CA ASP A 76 -1.33 9.61 -9.42
C ASP A 76 -1.39 8.69 -8.19
N ILE A 77 -0.24 8.19 -7.71
CA ILE A 77 -0.22 7.36 -6.50
C ILE A 77 -0.54 8.21 -5.26
N LEU A 78 -0.05 9.45 -5.19
CA LEU A 78 -0.43 10.36 -4.12
C LEU A 78 -1.93 10.66 -4.12
N ALA A 79 -2.57 10.77 -5.30
CA ALA A 79 -4.02 10.92 -5.39
C ALA A 79 -4.77 9.68 -4.87
N GLU A 80 -4.28 8.46 -5.14
CA GLU A 80 -4.85 7.23 -4.54
C GLU A 80 -4.60 7.13 -3.02
N LEU A 81 -3.58 7.83 -2.51
CA LEU A 81 -3.22 7.90 -1.09
C LEU A 81 -3.95 9.01 -0.32
N ALA A 82 -4.24 10.13 -0.95
CA ALA A 82 -4.65 11.38 -0.32
C ALA A 82 -6.17 11.53 -0.09
N VAL A 83 -6.96 10.46 -0.12
CA VAL A 83 -8.43 10.53 0.06
C VAL A 83 -8.87 10.71 1.52
N ASP A 84 -8.01 11.24 2.40
CA ASP A 84 -8.36 11.59 3.79
C ASP A 84 -8.21 13.11 4.08
N THR A 85 -8.70 13.98 3.20
CA THR A 85 -8.77 15.41 3.53
C THR A 85 -9.93 16.14 2.83
N ASP A 86 -11.14 15.95 3.35
CA ASP A 86 -12.07 17.07 3.66
C ASP A 86 -12.99 16.68 4.84
#